data_AF-A0A818ZMM5-F1
#
_entry.id   AF-A0A818ZMM5-F1
#
_cell.length_a   1.000
_cell.length_b   1.000
_cell.length_c   1.000
_cell.angle_alpha   90.00
_cell.angle_beta   90.00
_cell.angle_gamma   90.00
#
_symmetry.space_group_name_H-M   'P 1'
#
loop_
_entity.id
_entity.type
_entity.pdbx_description
1 polymer ?
#
loop_
_entity_poly.entity_id
_entity_poly.type
_entity_poly.pdbx_seq_one_letter_code
_entity_poly.pdbx_strand_id
1 'polypeptide(L)'
;MLSDDKDFRLMATLDLIYDLQNEPIKLDDDIQNQAVKCLRPLVCKIKEEQIEIICDTLCSYCTNMSQDAEKFRNISSTGLKTIIASLASTNSEATNDISKKLMQRLLTAIQQGITIIPTNNNNR
;
A
#
# COMPACT_ATOMS: atom_id res chain seq x y z
N MET A 1 37.93 -12.85 15.36
CA MET A 1 37.33 -11.77 16.17
C MET A 1 36.59 -10.84 15.20
N LEU A 2 35.37 -11.21 14.79
CA LEU A 2 34.40 -10.32 14.14
C LEU A 2 33.45 -9.91 15.26
N SER A 3 32.99 -8.68 15.45
CA SER A 3 33.19 -7.39 14.78
C SER A 3 32.31 -6.47 15.62
N ASP A 4 32.87 -5.42 16.23
CA ASP A 4 32.17 -4.41 17.06
C ASP A 4 31.06 -3.63 16.31
N ASP A 5 30.77 -4.01 15.07
CA ASP A 5 29.91 -3.35 14.08
C ASP A 5 28.45 -3.86 14.12
N LYS A 6 28.17 -5.00 14.78
CA LYS A 6 26.80 -5.54 14.85
C LYS A 6 25.88 -4.71 15.76
N ASP A 7 26.40 -4.21 16.87
CA ASP A 7 25.59 -3.46 17.84
C ASP A 7 25.34 -2.03 17.39
N PHE A 8 26.27 -1.38 16.67
CA PHE A 8 26.01 -0.07 16.06
C PHE A 8 24.94 -0.12 14.98
N ARG A 9 24.91 -1.19 14.17
CA ARG A 9 23.87 -1.36 13.14
C ARG A 9 22.52 -1.68 13.75
N LEU A 10 22.47 -2.50 14.81
CA LEU A 10 21.22 -2.75 15.52
C LEU A 10 20.72 -1.51 16.25
N MET A 11 21.60 -0.72 16.88
CA MET A 11 21.21 0.55 17.48
C MET A 11 20.75 1.57 16.45
N ALA A 12 21.45 1.71 15.32
CA ALA A 12 20.98 2.58 14.24
C ALA A 12 19.63 2.12 13.68
N THR A 13 19.36 0.81 13.64
CA THR A 13 18.08 0.27 13.18
C THR A 13 16.98 0.44 14.24
N LEU A 14 17.30 0.28 15.52
CA LEU A 14 16.39 0.50 16.64
C LEU A 14 16.05 1.97 16.82
N ASP A 15 17.03 2.87 16.72
CA ASP A 15 16.86 4.33 16.73
C ASP A 15 16.01 4.76 15.52
N LEU A 16 16.28 4.24 14.31
CA LEU A 16 15.46 4.52 13.13
C LEU A 16 14.02 4.02 13.29
N ILE A 17 13.81 2.81 13.84
CA ILE A 17 12.48 2.26 14.11
C ILE A 17 11.76 3.08 15.20
N TYR A 18 12.49 3.52 16.22
CA TYR A 18 11.95 4.33 17.31
C TYR A 18 11.59 5.74 16.84
N ASP A 19 12.40 6.36 15.97
CA ASP A 19 12.15 7.64 15.34
C ASP A 19 10.95 7.56 14.37
N LEU A 20 10.82 6.46 13.63
CA LEU A 20 9.63 6.17 12.81
C LEU A 20 8.36 5.95 13.63
N GLN A 21 8.49 5.54 14.91
CA GLN A 21 7.36 5.25 15.80
C GLN A 21 6.97 6.44 16.71
N ASN A 22 7.89 7.34 17.04
CA ASN A 22 7.67 8.41 18.03
C ASN A 22 7.56 9.83 17.44
N GLU A 23 8.13 10.10 16.28
CA GLU A 23 7.83 11.33 15.54
C GLU A 23 6.99 10.99 14.31
N PRO A 24 5.89 11.71 14.05
CA PRO A 24 5.37 11.76 12.71
C PRO A 24 6.43 12.50 11.89
N ILE A 25 7.43 11.78 11.36
CA ILE A 25 8.20 12.26 10.23
C ILE A 25 7.13 12.54 9.20
N LYS A 26 6.79 13.81 9.07
CA LYS A 26 5.96 14.30 8.00
C LYS A 26 6.84 14.11 6.78
N LEU A 27 6.86 12.90 6.24
CA LEU A 27 7.49 12.64 4.97
C LEU A 27 6.84 13.64 4.04
N ASP A 28 7.60 14.65 3.61
CA ASP A 28 7.11 15.64 2.67
C ASP A 28 6.46 14.89 1.51
N ASP A 29 5.34 15.42 1.02
CA ASP A 29 4.55 14.79 -0.04
C ASP A 29 5.43 14.41 -1.24
N ASP A 30 6.53 15.14 -1.45
CA ASP A 30 7.58 14.86 -2.42
C ASP A 30 8.31 13.52 -2.20
N ILE A 31 8.68 13.20 -0.96
CA ILE A 31 9.37 11.95 -0.62
C ILE A 31 8.41 10.76 -0.78
N GLN A 32 7.15 10.93 -0.36
CA GLN A 32 6.13 9.90 -0.54
C GLN A 32 5.86 9.64 -2.03
N ASN A 33 5.72 10.70 -2.81
CA ASN A 33 5.52 10.61 -4.25
C ASN A 33 6.71 9.94 -4.97
N GLN A 34 7.94 10.23 -4.50
CA GLN A 34 9.13 9.56 -5.01
C GLN A 34 9.17 8.07 -4.64
N ALA A 35 8.78 7.71 -3.42
CA ALA A 35 8.67 6.33 -2.99
C ALA A 35 7.66 5.54 -3.88
N VAL A 36 6.53 6.16 -4.24
CA VAL A 36 5.57 5.54 -5.17
C VAL A 36 6.14 5.34 -6.57
N LYS A 37 6.94 6.28 -7.08
CA LYS A 37 7.62 6.11 -8.38
C LYS A 37 8.60 4.94 -8.36
N CYS A 38 9.22 4.64 -7.22
CA CYS A 38 10.09 3.47 -7.04
C CYS A 38 9.33 2.13 -7.09
N LEU A 39 8.01 2.10 -6.85
CA LEU A 39 7.21 0.88 -6.95
C LEU A 39 7.19 0.33 -8.38
N ARG A 40 7.18 1.20 -9.39
CA ARG A 40 7.13 0.78 -10.80
C ARG A 40 8.30 -0.11 -11.21
N PRO A 41 9.58 0.29 -11.06
CA PRO A 41 10.70 -0.60 -11.37
C PRO A 41 10.83 -1.77 -10.38
N LEU A 42 10.31 -1.64 -9.15
CA LEU A 42 10.34 -2.71 -8.15
C LEU A 42 9.43 -3.88 -8.56
N VAL A 43 8.19 -3.60 -9.00
CA VAL A 43 7.22 -4.61 -9.45
C VAL A 43 7.79 -5.50 -10.56
N CYS A 44 8.63 -4.95 -11.45
CA CYS A 44 9.27 -5.72 -12.51
C CYS A 44 10.44 -6.62 -12.04
N LYS A 45 10.89 -6.48 -10.79
CA LYS A 45 12.08 -7.16 -10.23
C LYS A 45 11.78 -8.13 -9.09
N ILE A 46 10.59 -8.05 -8.50
CA ILE A 46 10.18 -8.86 -7.36
C ILE A 46 9.26 -10.01 -7.81
N LYS A 47 9.14 -11.02 -6.95
CA LYS A 47 8.28 -12.18 -7.21
C LYS A 47 6.80 -11.82 -7.06
N GLU A 48 5.96 -12.55 -7.77
CA GLU A 48 4.50 -12.38 -7.78
C GLU A 48 3.87 -12.38 -6.37
N GLU A 49 4.32 -13.28 -5.49
CA GLU A 49 3.89 -13.34 -4.10
C GLU A 49 4.15 -12.03 -3.34
N GLN A 50 5.27 -11.36 -3.62
CA GLN A 50 5.59 -10.07 -3.00
C GLN A 50 4.74 -8.93 -3.59
N ILE A 51 4.44 -8.97 -4.88
CA ILE A 51 3.53 -8.02 -5.53
C ILE A 51 2.15 -8.11 -4.89
N GLU A 52 1.67 -9.33 -4.65
CA GLU A 52 0.39 -9.57 -4.00
C GLU A 52 0.33 -8.97 -2.59
N ILE A 53 1.36 -9.18 -1.76
CA ILE A 53 1.45 -8.58 -0.42
C ILE A 53 1.42 -7.05 -0.48
N ILE A 54 2.14 -6.44 -1.41
CA ILE A 54 2.15 -4.98 -1.59
C ILE A 54 0.76 -4.48 -2.00
N CYS A 55 0.14 -5.13 -3.00
CA CYS A 55 -1.22 -4.84 -3.44
C CYS A 55 -2.22 -4.94 -2.28
N ASP A 56 -2.11 -5.99 -1.46
CA ASP A 56 -3.00 -6.23 -0.34
C ASP A 56 -2.88 -5.17 0.76
N THR A 57 -1.65 -4.74 1.02
CA THR A 57 -1.32 -3.68 1.99
C THR A 57 -1.86 -2.33 1.51
N LEU A 58 -1.58 -1.94 0.26
CA LEU A 58 -2.07 -0.68 -0.32
C LEU A 58 -3.60 -0.68 -0.44
N CYS A 59 -4.20 -1.81 -0.78
CA CYS A 59 -5.66 -1.94 -0.83
C CYS A 59 -6.27 -1.75 0.57
N SER A 60 -5.65 -2.30 1.62
CA SER A 60 -6.12 -2.09 2.99
C SER A 60 -6.10 -0.62 3.38
N TYR A 61 -5.03 0.11 3.08
CA TYR A 61 -4.97 1.56 3.32
C TYR A 61 -5.99 2.36 2.50
N CYS A 62 -6.35 1.90 1.30
CA CYS A 62 -7.40 2.52 0.49
C CYS A 62 -8.82 2.31 1.06
N THR A 63 -9.06 1.18 1.73
CA THR A 63 -10.40 0.77 2.16
C THR A 63 -10.66 0.96 3.66
N ASN A 64 -9.62 1.13 4.46
CA ASN A 64 -9.75 1.40 5.88
C ASN A 64 -10.20 2.85 6.10
N MET A 65 -11.30 3.02 6.84
CA MET A 65 -11.88 4.33 7.17
C MET A 65 -11.32 4.94 8.47
N SER A 66 -10.15 4.47 8.94
CA SER A 66 -9.50 5.07 10.11
C SER A 66 -8.88 6.42 9.76
N GLN A 67 -8.86 7.36 10.73
CA GLN A 67 -8.26 8.69 10.57
C GLN A 67 -6.78 8.64 10.16
N ASP A 68 -6.06 7.61 10.58
CA ASP A 68 -4.66 7.40 10.20
C ASP A 68 -4.51 6.91 8.74
N ALA A 69 -5.47 6.12 8.25
CA ALA A 69 -5.49 5.64 6.86
C ALA A 69 -5.87 6.75 5.88
N GLU A 70 -6.61 7.77 6.32
CA GLU A 70 -6.98 8.92 5.49
C GLU A 70 -5.76 9.66 4.92
N LYS A 71 -4.71 9.80 5.72
CA LYS A 71 -3.44 10.41 5.30
C LYS A 71 -2.74 9.57 4.22
N PHE A 72 -2.83 8.24 4.33
CA PHE A 72 -2.21 7.31 3.40
C PHE A 72 -3.09 6.93 2.20
N ARG A 73 -4.36 7.36 2.16
CA ARG A 73 -5.32 6.96 1.12
C ARG A 73 -4.93 7.47 -0.27
N ASN A 74 -4.49 8.73 -0.36
CA ASN A 74 -4.07 9.33 -1.63
C ASN A 74 -2.80 8.66 -2.18
N ILE A 75 -1.81 8.44 -1.32
CA ILE A 75 -0.57 7.80 -1.70
C ILE A 75 -0.78 6.33 -2.03
N SER A 76 -1.62 5.63 -1.27
CA SER A 76 -1.96 4.23 -1.52
C SER A 76 -2.73 4.05 -2.82
N SER A 77 -3.66 4.94 -3.12
CA SER A 77 -4.39 4.96 -4.40
C SER A 77 -3.43 5.18 -5.58
N THR A 78 -2.48 6.11 -5.43
CA THR A 78 -1.48 6.41 -6.46
C THR A 78 -0.50 5.26 -6.65
N GLY A 79 -0.06 4.64 -5.56
CA GLY A 79 0.74 3.42 -5.56
C GLY A 79 0.03 2.27 -6.25
N LEU A 80 -1.25 2.04 -5.91
CA LEU A 80 -2.05 0.97 -6.50
C LEU A 80 -2.26 1.19 -8.00
N LYS A 81 -2.57 2.41 -8.45
CA LYS A 81 -2.62 2.77 -9.88
C LYS A 81 -1.30 2.49 -10.59
N THR A 82 -0.18 2.82 -9.95
CA THR A 82 1.17 2.61 -10.51
C THR A 82 1.47 1.13 -10.67
N ILE A 83 1.14 0.31 -9.68
CA ILE A 83 1.32 -1.14 -9.74
C ILE A 83 0.44 -1.73 -10.84
N ILE A 84 -0.85 -1.40 -10.90
CA ILE A 84 -1.76 -1.87 -11.96
C ILE A 84 -1.21 -1.52 -13.35
N ALA A 85 -0.75 -0.29 -13.56
CA ALA A 85 -0.18 0.13 -14.83
C ALA A 85 1.11 -0.65 -15.18
N SER A 86 1.91 -0.99 -14.18
CA SER A 86 3.11 -1.81 -14.33
C SER A 86 2.77 -3.27 -14.66
N LEU A 87 1.77 -3.84 -13.99
CA LEU A 87 1.27 -5.20 -14.24
C LEU A 87 0.65 -5.32 -15.63
N ALA A 88 -0.12 -4.32 -16.08
CA ALA A 88 -0.65 -4.29 -17.44
C ALA A 88 0.45 -4.23 -18.51
N SER A 89 1.63 -3.68 -18.17
CA SER A 89 2.80 -3.67 -19.05
C SER A 89 3.56 -5.01 -19.02
N THR A 90 3.37 -5.83 -17.99
CA THR A 90 3.96 -7.15 -17.83
C THR A 90 2.89 -8.21 -18.12
N ASN A 91 2.72 -8.56 -19.39
CA ASN A 91 1.65 -9.43 -19.89
C ASN A 91 1.87 -10.91 -19.52
N SER A 92 1.86 -11.26 -18.22
CA SER A 92 1.97 -12.63 -17.71
C SER A 92 0.63 -13.15 -17.16
N GLU A 93 0.48 -14.46 -17.09
CA GLU A 93 -0.74 -15.09 -16.57
C GLU A 93 -0.97 -14.76 -15.09
N ALA A 94 0.11 -14.73 -14.30
CA ALA A 94 0.03 -14.36 -12.90
C ALA A 94 -0.30 -12.88 -12.65
N THR A 95 0.19 -11.95 -13.47
CA THR A 95 -0.19 -10.53 -13.34
C THR A 95 -1.67 -10.31 -13.65
N ASN A 96 -2.25 -11.12 -14.56
CA ASN A 96 -3.68 -11.12 -14.82
C ASN A 96 -4.48 -11.61 -13.61
N ASP A 97 -4.01 -12.65 -12.92
CA ASP A 97 -4.69 -13.17 -11.73
C ASP A 97 -4.61 -12.22 -10.53
N ILE A 98 -3.45 -11.58 -10.32
CA ILE A 98 -3.30 -10.49 -9.33
C ILE A 98 -4.26 -9.34 -9.65
N SER A 99 -4.36 -8.95 -10.93
CA SER A 99 -5.26 -7.86 -11.36
C SER A 99 -6.73 -8.20 -11.12
N LYS A 100 -7.16 -9.44 -11.38
CA LYS A 100 -8.52 -9.91 -11.08
C LYS A 100 -8.79 -9.88 -9.57
N LYS A 101 -7.86 -10.39 -8.75
CA LYS A 101 -8.00 -10.42 -7.29
C LYS A 101 -8.12 -9.00 -6.73
N LEU A 102 -7.31 -8.07 -7.24
CA LEU A 102 -7.37 -6.67 -6.85
C LEU A 102 -8.69 -6.02 -7.24
N MET A 103 -9.18 -6.25 -8.46
CA MET A 103 -10.49 -5.75 -8.89
C MET A 103 -11.63 -6.29 -8.02
N GLN A 104 -11.60 -7.58 -7.66
CA GLN A 104 -12.59 -8.17 -6.76
C GLN A 104 -12.59 -7.50 -5.38
N ARG A 105 -11.42 -7.28 -4.79
CA ARG A 105 -11.30 -6.61 -3.48
C ARG A 105 -11.82 -5.17 -3.51
N LEU A 106 -11.46 -4.41 -4.53
CA LEU A 106 -11.95 -3.05 -4.70
C LEU A 106 -13.47 -3.01 -4.89
N LEU A 107 -14.02 -3.94 -5.68
CA LEU A 107 -15.47 -4.05 -5.87
C LEU A 107 -16.19 -4.36 -4.56
N THR A 108 -15.68 -5.31 -3.77
CA THR A 108 -16.22 -5.62 -2.43
C THR A 108 -16.16 -4.42 -1.50
N ALA A 109 -15.05 -3.68 -1.49
CA ALA A 109 -14.93 -2.48 -0.67
C ALA A 109 -15.92 -1.38 -1.08
N ILE A 110 -16.16 -1.20 -2.38
CA ILE A 110 -17.18 -0.28 -2.90
C ILE A 110 -18.58 -0.73 -2.44
N GLN A 111 -18.91 -2.03 -2.55
CA GLN A 111 -20.19 -2.57 -2.08
C GLN A 111 -20.40 -2.36 -0.59
N GLN A 112 -19.35 -2.57 0.23
CA GLN A 112 -19.39 -2.32 1.66
C GLN A 112 -19.55 -0.83 1.97
N GLY A 113 -18.88 0.06 1.25
CA GLY A 113 -19.05 1.51 1.38
C GLY A 113 -20.45 1.98 0.98
N ILE A 114 -21.06 1.38 -0.06
CA ILE A 114 -22.43 1.67 -0.49
C ILE A 114 -23.47 1.23 0.56
N THR A 115 -23.21 0.15 1.30
CA THR A 115 -24.11 -0.39 2.33
C THR A 115 -24.27 0.57 3.54
N ILE A 116 -23.40 1.57 3.69
CA ILE A 116 -23.45 2.56 4.78
C ILE A 116 -24.41 3.72 4.46
N ILE A 117 -25.02 3.78 3.27
CA ILE A 117 -26.14 4.68 3.00
C ILE A 117 -27.41 3.97 3.49
N PRO A 118 -28.01 4.35 4.64
CA PRO A 118 -29.29 3.79 5.00
C PRO A 118 -30.30 4.22 3.94
N THR A 119 -30.78 3.27 3.15
CA THR A 119 -32.00 3.45 2.36
C THR A 119 -33.13 3.66 3.34
N ASN A 120 -33.40 4.94 3.66
CA ASN A 120 -34.54 5.35 4.45
C ASN A 120 -35.81 5.12 3.62
N ASN A 121 -36.29 3.89 3.62
CA ASN A 121 -37.62 3.52 3.13
C ASN A 121 -38.65 3.88 4.20
N ASN A 122 -38.90 5.17 4.38
CA ASN A 122 -40.09 5.66 5.07
C ASN A 122 -41.25 5.67 4.08
N ASN A 123 -41.95 4.54 3.99
CA ASN A 123 -43.28 4.48 3.42
C ASN A 123 -44.24 5.24 4.36
N ARG A 124 -44.76 6.37 3.88
CA ARG A 124 -45.99 6.97 4.38
C ARG A 124 -46.87 7.35 3.20
#